data_AF-A0A7J7I280-F1
#
_entry.id   AF-A0A7J7I280-F1
#
_cell.length_a   1.000
_cell.length_b   1.000
_cell.length_c   1.000
_cell.angle_alpha   90.00
_cell.angle_beta   90.00
_cell.angle_gamma   90.00
#
_symmetry.space_group_name_H-M   'P 1'
#
loop_
_entity.id
_entity.type
_entity.pdbx_description
1 polymer ?
#
loop_
_entity_poly.entity_id
_entity_poly.type
_entity_poly.pdbx_seq_one_letter_code
_entity_poly.pdbx_strand_id
1 'polypeptide(L)'
;MVDFLADYYQNIEKYPVRSQVEPSYLSKCLPGSASYDPDPIEKILYDVESHIIPSVTHWQSPNHFAFFPSSGSIAGFLGEMLSTGFNVVGFNWMSLPAATELESIVMDWLGKMLQLPNTSLFSGGGGGGVLRGTTCEAILCTLAAARDQSLDRIGRDWIRKLVVYGSNQTHFTVQKVARIAGINPDNFRGITTTKAAAFGLSPDSLESRIVFDVKAGLIPFYEATTVGKKTFGASFYTQESPKSESGWGNMQKEKLQEEVADRPPEQPTGHQSLPTGHHYWPMTTISGRSSLSMFLRWVYSIGLGPKGHLKFVERRSYGQNKP
;
A
#
# COMPACT_ATOMS: atom_id res chain seq x y z
N MET A 1 11.04 11.45 27.36
CA MET A 1 10.48 11.23 26.01
C MET A 1 9.23 10.35 26.03
N VAL A 2 9.27 9.14 26.62
CA VAL A 2 8.08 8.28 26.72
C VAL A 2 6.95 8.98 27.50
N ASP A 3 7.27 9.57 28.66
CA ASP A 3 6.27 10.33 29.45
C ASP A 3 5.68 11.50 28.65
N PHE A 4 6.53 12.28 27.98
CA PHE A 4 6.11 13.38 27.10
C PHE A 4 5.11 12.93 26.02
N LEU A 5 5.36 11.78 25.37
CA LEU A 5 4.43 11.23 24.37
C LEU A 5 3.14 10.72 25.02
N ALA A 6 3.23 10.07 26.19
CA ALA A 6 2.05 9.61 26.94
C ALA A 6 1.15 10.79 27.33
N ASP A 7 1.74 11.87 27.85
CA ASP A 7 1.05 13.12 28.18
C ASP A 7 0.44 13.77 26.94
N TYR A 8 1.16 13.77 25.81
CA TYR A 8 0.61 14.25 24.53
C TYR A 8 -0.64 13.47 24.12
N TYR A 9 -0.62 12.13 24.15
CA TYR A 9 -1.79 11.32 23.82
C TYR A 9 -2.94 11.51 24.82
N GLN A 10 -2.63 11.65 26.11
CA GLN A 10 -3.64 11.91 27.15
C GLN A 10 -4.32 13.27 26.97
N ASN A 11 -3.58 14.27 26.48
CA ASN A 11 -4.06 15.65 26.33
C ASN A 11 -4.46 16.01 24.90
N ILE A 12 -4.41 15.08 23.94
CA ILE A 12 -4.54 15.39 22.50
C ILE A 12 -5.86 16.09 22.14
N GLU A 13 -6.94 15.80 22.86
CA GLU A 13 -8.26 16.40 22.66
C GLU A 13 -8.33 17.89 23.05
N LYS A 14 -7.37 18.37 23.85
CA LYS A 14 -7.29 19.78 24.24
C LYS A 14 -6.75 20.66 23.11
N TYR A 15 -6.04 20.08 22.14
CA TYR A 15 -5.50 20.81 21.00
C TYR A 15 -6.50 20.92 19.84
N PRO A 16 -6.50 22.01 19.06
CA PRO A 16 -7.30 22.11 17.86
C PRO A 16 -6.86 21.05 16.83
N VAL A 17 -7.78 20.22 16.34
CA VAL A 17 -7.48 19.10 15.42
C VAL A 17 -6.64 19.53 14.23
N ARG A 18 -7.00 20.66 13.60
CA ARG A 18 -6.27 21.27 12.48
C ARG A 18 -5.46 22.44 13.00
N SER A 19 -4.20 22.53 12.59
CA SER A 19 -3.36 23.68 12.91
C SER A 19 -3.95 24.99 12.39
N GLN A 20 -3.70 26.06 13.15
CA GLN A 20 -4.19 27.42 12.90
C GLN A 20 -3.06 28.41 12.55
N VAL A 21 -1.84 27.92 12.30
CA VAL A 21 -0.69 28.77 11.99
C VAL A 21 -0.63 29.15 10.52
N GLU A 22 0.00 30.29 10.23
CA GLU A 22 0.26 30.76 8.86
C GLU A 22 1.58 30.20 8.31
N PRO A 23 1.74 30.12 6.97
CA PRO A 23 3.01 29.77 6.36
C PRO A 23 4.16 30.67 6.86
N SER A 24 5.33 30.07 7.06
CA SER A 24 6.53 30.75 7.58
C SER A 24 6.44 31.23 9.04
N TYR A 25 5.49 30.75 9.86
CA TYR A 25 5.49 31.07 11.29
C TYR A 25 6.77 30.55 11.98
N LEU A 26 7.19 29.32 11.68
CA LEU A 26 8.29 28.65 12.38
C LEU A 26 9.64 29.33 12.14
N SER A 27 9.88 29.87 10.95
CA SER A 27 11.12 30.61 10.64
C SER A 27 11.25 31.91 11.43
N LYS A 28 10.16 32.43 12.00
CA LYS A 28 10.17 33.59 12.91
C LYS A 28 10.47 33.19 14.35
N CYS A 29 10.28 31.91 14.70
CA CYS A 29 10.50 31.37 16.04
C CYS A 29 11.90 30.74 16.20
N LEU A 30 12.49 30.27 15.09
CA LEU A 30 13.79 29.59 15.10
C LEU A 30 14.96 30.53 14.79
N PRO A 31 16.18 30.23 15.28
CA PRO A 31 17.38 30.97 14.91
C PRO A 31 17.68 30.84 13.40
N GLY A 32 18.35 31.83 12.83
CA GLY A 32 18.72 31.86 11.41
C GLY A 32 19.80 30.86 11.00
N SER A 33 20.45 30.20 11.96
CA SER A 33 21.47 29.17 11.73
C SER A 33 21.45 28.12 12.84
N ALA A 34 22.01 26.94 12.56
CA ALA A 34 22.20 25.90 13.56
C ALA A 34 23.20 26.36 14.65
N SER A 35 22.99 25.88 15.89
CA SER A 35 23.92 26.10 16.99
C SER A 35 25.21 25.31 16.78
N TYR A 36 26.35 25.89 17.17
CA TYR A 36 27.64 25.20 17.24
C TYR A 36 27.82 24.44 18.56
N ASP A 37 27.12 24.88 19.60
CA ASP A 37 27.18 24.28 20.94
C ASP A 37 25.99 23.34 21.17
N PRO A 38 26.17 22.26 21.94
CA PRO A 38 25.09 21.33 22.26
C PRO A 38 24.05 22.00 23.16
N ASP A 39 22.78 21.75 22.86
CA ASP A 39 21.66 22.14 23.72
C ASP A 39 21.21 20.98 24.61
N PRO A 40 20.77 21.25 25.85
CA PRO A 40 20.16 20.24 26.71
C PRO A 40 18.81 19.77 26.13
N ILE A 41 18.48 18.49 26.32
CA ILE A 41 17.25 17.88 25.75
C ILE A 41 15.98 18.55 26.29
N GLU A 42 16.01 19.07 27.51
CA GLU A 42 14.92 19.78 28.16
C GLU A 42 14.54 21.05 27.40
N LYS A 43 15.55 21.80 26.91
CA LYS A 43 15.33 22.99 26.08
C LYS A 43 14.69 22.61 24.74
N ILE A 44 15.15 21.53 24.12
CA ILE A 44 14.59 21.04 22.85
C ILE A 44 13.12 20.62 23.05
N LEU A 45 12.80 19.91 24.14
CA LEU A 45 11.43 19.50 24.44
C LEU A 45 10.52 20.70 24.73
N TYR A 46 11.03 21.72 25.41
CA TYR A 46 10.33 22.99 25.61
C TYR A 46 10.02 23.69 24.27
N ASP A 47 10.98 23.71 23.34
CA ASP A 47 10.78 24.30 22.00
C ASP A 47 9.76 23.49 21.18
N VAL A 48 9.76 22.15 21.31
CA VAL A 48 8.75 21.28 20.69
C VAL A 48 7.36 21.61 21.21
N GLU A 49 7.20 21.75 22.53
CA GLU A 49 5.90 22.09 23.13
C GLU A 49 5.44 23.51 22.74
N SER A 50 6.35 24.47 22.73
CA SER A 50 6.04 25.89 22.50
C SER A 50 5.81 26.22 21.03
N HIS A 51 6.56 25.61 20.12
CA HIS A 51 6.59 26.01 18.71
C HIS A 51 6.11 24.93 17.74
N ILE A 52 6.24 23.65 18.09
CA ILE A 52 5.89 22.56 17.18
C ILE A 52 4.48 22.05 17.46
N ILE A 53 4.15 21.65 18.68
CA ILE A 53 2.83 21.08 19.02
C ILE A 53 1.65 21.98 18.56
N PRO A 54 1.63 23.31 18.78
CA PRO A 54 0.53 24.17 18.33
C PRO A 54 0.35 24.21 16.79
N SER A 55 1.40 23.85 16.05
CA SER A 55 1.42 23.83 14.59
C SER A 55 1.06 22.47 13.98
N VAL A 56 0.94 21.43 14.81
CA VAL A 56 0.64 20.09 14.33
C VAL A 56 -0.84 20.00 13.99
N THR A 57 -1.16 19.46 12.81
CA THR A 57 -2.50 18.89 12.60
C THR A 57 -2.52 17.53 13.27
N HIS A 58 -3.30 17.38 14.33
CA HIS A 58 -3.23 16.23 15.22
C HIS A 58 -3.96 15.01 14.64
N TRP A 59 -3.26 14.25 13.80
CA TRP A 59 -3.81 13.05 13.14
C TRP A 59 -4.31 11.97 14.10
N GLN A 60 -3.78 11.96 15.32
CA GLN A 60 -4.16 11.00 16.36
C GLN A 60 -5.30 11.50 17.24
N SER A 61 -5.79 12.73 17.03
CA SER A 61 -6.98 13.22 17.72
C SER A 61 -8.17 12.33 17.39
N PRO A 62 -9.00 11.93 18.37
CA PRO A 62 -10.21 11.16 18.11
C PRO A 62 -11.23 11.92 17.24
N ASN A 63 -11.05 13.23 17.10
CA ASN A 63 -11.89 14.11 16.28
C ASN A 63 -11.31 14.37 14.88
N HIS A 64 -10.26 13.63 14.46
CA HIS A 64 -9.70 13.77 13.12
C HIS A 64 -10.35 12.82 12.10
N PHE A 65 -11.16 13.38 11.19
CA PHE A 65 -11.88 12.64 10.16
C PHE A 65 -11.48 13.00 8.72
N ALA A 66 -10.37 13.70 8.53
CA ALA A 66 -9.89 14.06 7.19
C ALA A 66 -9.04 12.93 6.59
N PHE A 67 -8.97 12.89 5.25
CA PHE A 67 -8.13 11.96 4.49
C PHE A 67 -8.38 10.47 4.83
N PHE A 68 -7.33 9.76 5.21
CA PHE A 68 -7.33 8.37 5.67
C PHE A 68 -6.59 8.34 7.02
N PRO A 69 -7.08 7.58 8.02
CA PRO A 69 -6.48 7.58 9.33
C PRO A 69 -5.02 7.11 9.27
N SER A 70 -4.14 7.84 9.96
CA SER A 70 -2.77 7.40 10.21
C SER A 70 -2.78 6.47 11.43
N SER A 71 -3.28 5.25 11.26
CA SER A 71 -3.45 4.31 12.37
C SER A 71 -2.13 4.00 13.08
N GLY A 72 -2.16 4.06 14.42
CA GLY A 72 -1.04 3.72 15.29
C GLY A 72 -1.47 2.82 16.43
N SER A 73 -0.52 2.08 17.00
CA SER A 73 -0.71 1.23 18.18
C SER A 73 0.51 1.34 19.09
N ILE A 74 0.34 1.08 20.39
CA ILE A 74 1.46 1.04 21.35
C ILE A 74 2.47 -0.03 20.94
N ALA A 75 1.96 -1.19 20.51
CA ALA A 75 2.74 -2.24 19.87
C ALA A 75 3.64 -1.70 18.76
N GLY A 76 3.07 -0.84 17.94
CA GLY A 76 3.76 -0.12 16.90
C GLY A 76 4.83 0.82 17.28
N PHE A 77 4.55 1.58 18.31
CA PHE A 77 5.51 2.49 18.85
C PHE A 77 6.72 1.74 19.43
N LEU A 78 6.48 0.72 20.26
CA LEU A 78 7.55 -0.13 20.83
C LEU A 78 8.36 -0.79 19.72
N GLY A 79 7.68 -1.12 18.63
CA GLY A 79 8.32 -1.68 17.48
C GLY A 79 9.25 -0.78 16.71
N GLU A 80 8.79 0.42 16.39
CA GLU A 80 9.66 1.46 15.82
C GLU A 80 10.86 1.73 16.74
N MET A 81 10.63 1.77 18.05
CA MET A 81 11.66 2.06 19.04
C MET A 81 12.75 0.99 19.06
N LEU A 82 12.39 -0.30 19.07
CA LEU A 82 13.32 -1.42 18.99
C LEU A 82 14.05 -1.46 17.64
N SER A 83 13.30 -1.29 16.55
CA SER A 83 13.82 -1.21 15.17
C SER A 83 14.91 -0.14 15.04
N THR A 84 14.60 1.08 15.48
CA THR A 84 15.51 2.23 15.44
C THR A 84 16.65 2.05 16.42
N GLY A 85 16.40 1.45 17.59
CA GLY A 85 17.43 1.17 18.59
C GLY A 85 18.50 0.20 18.11
N PHE A 86 18.13 -0.80 17.31
CA PHE A 86 19.11 -1.68 16.67
C PHE A 86 19.90 -0.97 15.56
N ASN A 87 19.27 -0.03 14.85
CA ASN A 87 19.91 0.80 13.82
C ASN A 87 20.72 -0.01 12.78
N VAL A 88 20.18 -1.13 12.32
CA VAL A 88 20.87 -2.03 11.38
C VAL A 88 20.36 -1.85 9.95
N VAL A 89 21.29 -1.82 9.00
CA VAL A 89 20.98 -1.74 7.57
C VAL A 89 20.88 -3.15 6.96
N GLY A 90 19.67 -3.67 6.81
CA GLY A 90 19.40 -4.99 6.24
C GLY A 90 19.32 -5.03 4.71
N PHE A 91 20.38 -4.64 3.99
CA PHE A 91 20.37 -4.60 2.52
C PHE A 91 20.66 -5.96 1.86
N ASN A 92 21.20 -6.92 2.62
CA ASN A 92 21.34 -8.31 2.22
C ASN A 92 21.16 -9.22 3.44
N TRP A 93 21.00 -10.52 3.20
CA TRP A 93 20.77 -11.49 4.26
C TRP A 93 21.91 -11.53 5.29
N MET A 94 23.19 -11.48 4.86
CA MET A 94 24.32 -11.52 5.80
C MET A 94 24.36 -10.33 6.77
N SER A 95 23.87 -9.17 6.36
CA SER A 95 23.85 -7.96 7.18
C SER A 95 22.77 -7.98 8.27
N LEU A 96 21.65 -8.68 8.06
CA LEU A 96 20.62 -8.89 9.07
C LEU A 96 19.73 -10.10 8.74
N PRO A 97 20.20 -11.34 9.02
CA PRO A 97 19.49 -12.57 8.67
C PRO A 97 18.09 -12.61 9.28
N ALA A 98 18.00 -12.26 10.57
CA ALA A 98 16.77 -12.29 11.33
C ALA A 98 15.68 -11.39 10.73
N ALA A 99 16.01 -10.19 10.25
CA ALA A 99 15.00 -9.31 9.64
C ALA A 99 14.49 -9.84 8.31
N THR A 100 15.37 -10.42 7.48
CA THR A 100 14.99 -10.95 6.17
C THR A 100 14.06 -12.15 6.32
N GLU A 101 14.41 -13.11 7.19
CA GLU A 101 13.57 -14.29 7.44
C GLU A 101 12.23 -13.91 8.07
N LEU A 102 12.26 -12.98 9.02
CA LEU A 102 11.09 -12.53 9.73
C LEU A 102 10.12 -11.75 8.85
N GLU A 103 10.63 -10.95 7.91
CA GLU A 103 9.81 -10.30 6.89
C GLU A 103 9.07 -11.34 6.04
N SER A 104 9.75 -12.38 5.57
CA SER A 104 9.11 -13.47 4.81
C SER A 104 8.02 -14.17 5.61
N ILE A 105 8.26 -14.49 6.89
CA ILE A 105 7.27 -15.14 7.77
C ILE A 105 6.05 -14.24 7.97
N VAL A 106 6.23 -12.95 8.23
CA VAL A 106 5.11 -12.02 8.46
C VAL A 106 4.32 -11.78 7.18
N MET A 107 4.97 -11.68 6.02
CA MET A 107 4.27 -11.58 4.74
C MET A 107 3.44 -12.83 4.45
N ASP A 108 3.92 -14.02 4.81
CA ASP A 108 3.14 -15.26 4.71
C ASP A 108 1.95 -15.28 5.67
N TRP A 109 2.13 -14.82 6.92
CA TRP A 109 1.02 -14.70 7.88
C TRP A 109 -0.04 -13.72 7.37
N LEU A 110 0.36 -12.56 6.87
CA LEU A 110 -0.55 -11.57 6.29
C LEU A 110 -1.27 -12.13 5.05
N GLY A 111 -0.55 -12.79 4.14
CA GLY A 111 -1.14 -13.41 2.97
C GLY A 111 -2.18 -14.48 3.31
N LYS A 112 -1.91 -15.30 4.33
CA LYS A 112 -2.87 -16.29 4.86
C LYS A 112 -4.09 -15.63 5.50
N MET A 113 -3.92 -14.55 6.26
CA MET A 113 -5.04 -13.79 6.83
C MET A 113 -5.93 -13.15 5.75
N LEU A 114 -5.33 -12.74 4.64
CA LEU A 114 -6.03 -12.21 3.46
C LEU A 114 -6.54 -13.31 2.52
N GLN A 115 -6.34 -14.59 2.87
CA GLN A 115 -6.73 -15.75 2.07
C GLN A 115 -6.18 -15.73 0.63
N LEU A 116 -4.97 -15.20 0.46
CA LEU A 116 -4.31 -15.20 -0.84
C LEU A 116 -3.93 -16.62 -1.26
N PRO A 117 -3.92 -16.93 -2.58
CA PRO A 117 -3.47 -18.22 -3.08
C PRO A 117 -2.05 -18.55 -2.62
N ASN A 118 -1.78 -19.83 -2.34
CA ASN A 118 -0.45 -20.30 -1.91
C ASN A 118 0.67 -19.90 -2.89
N THR A 119 0.37 -19.75 -4.19
CA THR A 119 1.33 -19.29 -5.20
C THR A 119 1.87 -17.89 -4.91
N SER A 120 1.16 -17.06 -4.16
CA SER A 120 1.58 -15.70 -3.78
C SER A 120 2.43 -15.65 -2.51
N LEU A 121 2.60 -16.79 -1.82
CA LEU A 121 3.31 -16.89 -0.54
C LEU A 121 4.73 -17.44 -0.73
N PHE A 122 5.64 -17.08 0.18
CA PHE A 122 6.98 -17.67 0.22
C PHE A 122 6.92 -19.18 0.47
N SER A 123 6.06 -19.61 1.41
CA SER A 123 5.83 -21.04 1.71
C SER A 123 5.27 -21.87 0.55
N GLY A 124 4.68 -21.23 -0.46
CA GLY A 124 4.17 -21.91 -1.66
C GLY A 124 5.20 -22.10 -2.77
N GLY A 125 6.44 -21.62 -2.60
CA GLY A 125 7.57 -21.91 -3.49
C GLY A 125 7.60 -21.17 -4.83
N GLY A 126 6.63 -20.27 -5.11
CA GLY A 126 6.52 -19.56 -6.40
C GLY A 126 6.32 -18.04 -6.31
N GLY A 127 6.07 -17.50 -5.12
CA GLY A 127 5.79 -16.07 -4.92
C GLY A 127 6.42 -15.53 -3.64
N GLY A 128 5.89 -14.42 -3.15
CA GLY A 128 6.36 -13.77 -1.94
C GLY A 128 5.86 -12.33 -1.81
N GLY A 129 6.24 -11.70 -0.70
CA GLY A 129 5.88 -10.33 -0.38
C GLY A 129 7.08 -9.54 0.14
N VAL A 130 6.99 -8.22 0.07
CA VAL A 130 8.02 -7.31 0.57
C VAL A 130 7.37 -6.11 1.24
N LEU A 131 7.93 -5.66 2.36
CA LEU A 131 7.48 -4.46 3.07
C LEU A 131 8.11 -3.22 2.43
N ARG A 132 7.28 -2.29 1.98
CA ARG A 132 7.69 -0.99 1.39
C ARG A 132 7.17 0.15 2.24
N GLY A 133 7.84 1.31 2.18
CA GLY A 133 7.47 2.46 3.01
C GLY A 133 6.25 3.23 2.49
N THR A 134 5.96 3.11 1.19
CA THR A 134 4.78 3.71 0.58
C THR A 134 4.21 2.84 -0.54
N THR A 135 2.92 3.01 -0.85
CA THR A 135 2.33 2.44 -2.06
C THR A 135 2.99 2.96 -3.34
N CYS A 136 3.52 4.19 -3.33
CA CYS A 136 4.22 4.76 -4.49
C CYS A 136 5.46 3.93 -4.86
N GLU A 137 6.24 3.50 -3.86
CA GLU A 137 7.39 2.61 -4.07
C GLU A 137 6.97 1.24 -4.57
N ALA A 138 5.91 0.66 -3.98
CA ALA A 138 5.38 -0.64 -4.39
C ALA A 138 4.91 -0.61 -5.86
N ILE A 139 4.10 0.37 -6.24
CA ILE A 139 3.60 0.54 -7.62
C ILE A 139 4.75 0.82 -8.59
N LEU A 140 5.79 1.55 -8.16
CA LEU A 140 6.98 1.77 -8.99
C LEU A 140 7.71 0.46 -9.28
N CYS A 141 7.87 -0.41 -8.28
CA CYS A 141 8.50 -1.72 -8.46
C CYS A 141 7.69 -2.60 -9.42
N THR A 142 6.37 -2.68 -9.26
CA THR A 142 5.51 -3.50 -10.14
C THR A 142 5.46 -2.97 -11.56
N LEU A 143 5.35 -1.65 -11.73
CA LEU A 143 5.32 -1.03 -13.05
C LEU A 143 6.67 -1.17 -13.75
N ALA A 144 7.78 -1.00 -13.03
CA ALA A 144 9.12 -1.22 -13.59
C ALA A 144 9.31 -2.69 -14.02
N ALA A 145 8.89 -3.66 -13.19
CA ALA A 145 8.93 -5.07 -13.54
C ALA A 145 8.10 -5.38 -14.79
N ALA A 146 6.87 -4.87 -14.89
CA ALA A 146 6.01 -5.04 -16.06
C ALA A 146 6.59 -4.39 -17.31
N ARG A 147 7.16 -3.19 -17.17
CA ARG A 147 7.80 -2.44 -18.25
C ARG A 147 8.97 -3.23 -18.79
N ASP A 148 9.90 -3.65 -17.93
CA ASP A 148 11.12 -4.33 -18.35
C ASP A 148 10.79 -5.70 -18.96
N GLN A 149 9.85 -6.45 -18.36
CA GLN A 149 9.35 -7.69 -18.96
C GLN A 149 8.73 -7.48 -20.35
N SER A 150 8.00 -6.37 -20.55
CA SER A 150 7.42 -6.05 -21.86
C SER A 150 8.51 -5.68 -22.87
N LEU A 151 9.45 -4.81 -22.48
CA LEU A 151 10.53 -4.32 -23.33
C LEU A 151 11.54 -5.41 -23.69
N ASP A 152 11.77 -6.40 -22.83
CA ASP A 152 12.63 -7.54 -23.16
C ASP A 152 12.00 -8.42 -24.25
N ARG A 153 10.68 -8.37 -24.45
CA ARG A 153 9.96 -9.09 -25.53
C ARG A 153 9.87 -8.30 -26.83
N ILE A 154 9.62 -7.00 -26.75
CA ILE A 154 9.33 -6.15 -27.92
C ILE A 154 10.51 -5.26 -28.37
N GLY A 155 11.54 -5.13 -27.54
CA GLY A 155 12.66 -4.22 -27.72
C GLY A 155 12.52 -2.92 -26.92
N ARG A 156 13.64 -2.42 -26.36
CA ARG A 156 13.65 -1.24 -25.46
C ARG A 156 13.26 0.08 -26.13
N ASP A 157 13.45 0.20 -27.45
CA ASP A 157 13.06 1.39 -28.22
C ASP A 157 11.55 1.66 -28.23
N TRP A 158 10.76 0.64 -27.92
CA TRP A 158 9.29 0.69 -27.93
C TRP A 158 8.69 1.25 -26.64
N ILE A 159 9.51 1.70 -25.68
CA ILE A 159 9.04 2.30 -24.42
C ILE A 159 8.04 3.45 -24.63
N ARG A 160 8.18 4.22 -25.72
CA ARG A 160 7.27 5.32 -26.08
C ARG A 160 5.87 4.86 -26.48
N LYS A 161 5.67 3.57 -26.73
CA LYS A 161 4.37 2.99 -27.11
C LYS A 161 3.66 2.29 -25.95
N LEU A 162 4.32 2.10 -24.81
CA LEU A 162 3.75 1.47 -23.63
C LEU A 162 2.62 2.33 -23.03
N VAL A 163 1.50 1.70 -22.66
CA VAL A 163 0.30 2.34 -22.12
C VAL A 163 -0.08 1.78 -20.74
N VAL A 164 -0.35 2.70 -19.81
CA VAL A 164 -0.80 2.41 -18.44
C VAL A 164 -2.27 2.78 -18.30
N TYR A 165 -3.07 1.89 -17.71
CA TYR A 165 -4.50 2.08 -17.49
C TYR A 165 -4.82 2.22 -16.01
N GLY A 166 -5.82 3.03 -15.70
CA GLY A 166 -6.46 3.14 -14.39
C GLY A 166 -7.82 3.79 -14.53
N SER A 167 -8.61 3.81 -13.47
CA SER A 167 -9.84 4.58 -13.47
C SER A 167 -9.55 6.07 -13.30
N ASN A 168 -10.51 6.93 -13.63
CA ASN A 168 -10.43 8.36 -13.30
C ASN A 168 -10.56 8.65 -11.78
N GLN A 169 -10.76 7.61 -10.95
CA GLN A 169 -10.74 7.68 -9.48
C GLN A 169 -9.41 7.21 -8.87
N THR A 170 -8.54 6.59 -9.67
CA THR A 170 -7.24 6.07 -9.24
C THR A 170 -6.39 7.19 -8.62
N HIS A 171 -5.73 6.90 -7.49
CA HIS A 171 -4.89 7.88 -6.80
C HIS A 171 -3.79 8.41 -7.73
N PHE A 172 -3.50 9.71 -7.63
CA PHE A 172 -2.53 10.41 -8.48
C PHE A 172 -1.13 9.76 -8.47
N THR A 173 -0.81 8.97 -7.45
CA THR A 173 0.41 8.15 -7.37
C THR A 173 0.65 7.33 -8.64
N VAL A 174 -0.37 6.71 -9.23
CA VAL A 174 -0.16 5.84 -10.40
C VAL A 174 0.34 6.67 -11.58
N GLN A 175 -0.28 7.82 -11.84
CA GLN A 175 0.17 8.74 -12.89
C GLN A 175 1.57 9.29 -12.59
N LYS A 176 1.85 9.64 -11.32
CA LYS A 176 3.18 10.08 -10.88
C LYS A 176 4.24 9.00 -11.15
N VAL A 177 3.97 7.77 -10.77
CA VAL A 177 4.88 6.63 -10.92
C VAL A 177 5.09 6.28 -12.39
N ALA A 178 4.05 6.29 -13.21
CA ALA A 178 4.17 6.08 -14.66
C ALA A 178 5.16 7.08 -15.28
N ARG A 179 5.07 8.37 -14.89
CA ARG A 179 6.03 9.39 -15.34
C ARG A 179 7.45 9.11 -14.85
N ILE A 180 7.62 8.76 -13.57
CA ILE A 180 8.95 8.42 -13.00
C ILE A 180 9.56 7.21 -13.74
N ALA A 181 8.74 6.22 -14.12
CA ALA A 181 9.18 5.04 -14.84
C ALA A 181 9.43 5.26 -16.34
N GLY A 182 9.30 6.50 -16.83
CA GLY A 182 9.59 6.86 -18.22
C GLY A 182 8.44 6.63 -19.20
N ILE A 183 7.22 6.41 -18.72
CA ILE A 183 6.03 6.31 -19.58
C ILE A 183 5.67 7.70 -20.08
N ASN A 184 5.40 7.79 -21.40
CA ASN A 184 4.95 9.04 -22.01
C ASN A 184 3.67 9.54 -21.28
N PRO A 185 3.59 10.81 -20.83
CA PRO A 185 2.39 11.36 -20.22
C PRO A 185 1.11 11.14 -21.04
N ASP A 186 1.23 11.16 -22.37
CA ASP A 186 0.12 10.92 -23.31
C ASP A 186 -0.30 9.45 -23.39
N ASN A 187 0.38 8.54 -22.69
CA ASN A 187 0.08 7.11 -22.63
C ASN A 187 -0.42 6.64 -21.25
N PHE A 188 -0.82 7.58 -20.39
CA PHE A 188 -1.61 7.25 -19.22
C PHE A 188 -3.10 7.37 -19.57
N ARG A 189 -3.90 6.36 -19.23
CA ARG A 189 -5.33 6.27 -19.53
C ARG A 189 -6.13 6.29 -18.24
N GLY A 190 -6.74 7.43 -17.92
CA GLY A 190 -7.76 7.54 -16.87
C GLY A 190 -9.14 7.23 -17.45
N ILE A 191 -9.59 5.98 -17.33
CA ILE A 191 -10.87 5.54 -17.88
C ILE A 191 -12.01 6.13 -17.05
N THR A 192 -12.94 6.79 -17.73
CA THR A 192 -14.09 7.43 -17.09
C THR A 192 -14.99 6.39 -16.44
N THR A 193 -15.28 6.57 -15.15
CA THR A 193 -16.25 5.75 -14.42
C THR A 193 -17.58 6.49 -14.25
N THR A 194 -18.65 5.74 -14.02
CA THR A 194 -20.00 6.30 -13.92
C THR A 194 -20.58 6.10 -12.53
N LYS A 195 -21.55 6.96 -12.16
CA LYS A 195 -22.30 6.81 -10.91
C LYS A 195 -23.07 5.50 -10.84
N ALA A 196 -23.58 5.00 -11.98
CA ALA A 196 -24.32 3.74 -12.06
C ALA A 196 -23.49 2.52 -11.62
N ALA A 197 -22.18 2.54 -11.93
CA ALA A 197 -21.22 1.52 -11.47
C ALA A 197 -20.56 1.88 -10.12
N ALA A 198 -21.16 2.79 -9.34
CA ALA A 198 -20.57 3.32 -8.10
C ALA A 198 -19.14 3.87 -8.27
N PHE A 199 -18.82 4.39 -9.45
CA PHE A 199 -17.50 4.84 -9.88
C PHE A 199 -16.42 3.74 -9.96
N GLY A 200 -16.81 2.47 -10.00
CA GLY A 200 -15.93 1.35 -10.33
C GLY A 200 -15.50 1.36 -11.80
N LEU A 201 -14.34 0.76 -12.09
CA LEU A 201 -13.85 0.58 -13.45
C LEU A 201 -14.67 -0.51 -14.14
N SER A 202 -15.33 -0.17 -15.25
CA SER A 202 -16.08 -1.15 -16.06
C SER A 202 -15.11 -1.96 -16.93
N PRO A 203 -15.18 -3.31 -16.91
CA PRO A 203 -14.39 -4.16 -17.80
C PRO A 203 -14.59 -3.83 -19.28
N ASP A 204 -15.84 -3.65 -19.72
CA ASP A 204 -16.17 -3.33 -21.12
C ASP A 204 -15.52 -2.00 -21.56
N SER A 205 -15.49 -1.01 -20.68
CA SER A 205 -14.87 0.30 -20.96
C SER A 205 -13.34 0.19 -21.05
N LEU A 206 -12.73 -0.64 -20.20
CA LEU A 206 -11.30 -0.94 -20.24
C LEU A 206 -10.93 -1.69 -21.51
N GLU A 207 -11.65 -2.76 -21.83
CA GLU A 207 -11.44 -3.56 -23.05
C GLU A 207 -11.58 -2.71 -24.31
N SER A 208 -12.64 -1.90 -24.41
CA SER A 208 -12.86 -0.99 -25.54
C SER A 208 -11.68 -0.02 -25.73
N ARG A 209 -11.13 0.49 -24.62
CA ARG A 209 -9.97 1.40 -24.68
C ARG A 209 -8.69 0.67 -25.08
N ILE A 210 -8.46 -0.53 -24.55
CA ILE A 210 -7.33 -1.38 -24.90
C ILE A 210 -7.35 -1.68 -26.41
N VAL A 211 -8.50 -2.11 -26.95
CA VAL A 211 -8.67 -2.40 -28.37
C VAL A 211 -8.38 -1.17 -29.24
N PHE A 212 -8.83 0.02 -28.81
CA PHE A 212 -8.54 1.27 -29.51
C PHE A 212 -7.03 1.58 -29.53
N ASP A 213 -6.35 1.48 -28.38
CA ASP A 213 -4.92 1.75 -28.28
C ASP A 213 -4.08 0.74 -29.09
N VAL A 214 -4.47 -0.54 -29.10
CA VAL A 214 -3.83 -1.58 -29.93
C VAL A 214 -3.97 -1.25 -31.42
N LYS A 215 -5.17 -0.85 -31.88
CA LYS A 215 -5.40 -0.42 -33.28
C LYS A 215 -4.58 0.83 -33.64
N ALA A 216 -4.29 1.69 -32.68
CA ALA A 216 -3.40 2.85 -32.85
C ALA A 216 -1.90 2.49 -32.80
N GLY A 217 -1.55 1.20 -32.68
CA GLY A 217 -0.17 0.73 -32.63
C GLY A 217 0.52 0.97 -31.27
N LEU A 218 -0.26 1.23 -30.22
CA LEU A 218 0.22 1.32 -28.84
C LEU A 218 0.18 -0.06 -28.15
N ILE A 219 0.88 -0.17 -27.03
CA ILE A 219 1.15 -1.44 -26.35
C ILE A 219 0.63 -1.36 -24.91
N PRO A 220 -0.56 -1.93 -24.63
CA PRO A 220 -1.05 -2.10 -23.28
C PRO A 220 -0.12 -3.01 -22.48
N PHE A 221 0.30 -2.58 -21.28
CA PHE A 221 1.19 -3.42 -20.45
C PHE A 221 0.89 -3.41 -18.94
N TYR A 222 0.15 -2.41 -18.45
CA TYR A 222 -0.10 -2.27 -17.01
C TYR A 222 -1.48 -1.70 -16.72
N GLU A 223 -2.20 -2.32 -15.80
CA GLU A 223 -3.46 -1.80 -15.25
C GLU A 223 -3.34 -1.63 -13.73
N ALA A 224 -3.71 -0.44 -13.25
CA ALA A 224 -3.87 -0.16 -11.84
C ALA A 224 -5.34 -0.27 -11.42
N THR A 225 -5.71 -1.42 -10.87
CA THR A 225 -7.02 -1.65 -10.27
C THR A 225 -7.06 -1.05 -8.87
N THR A 226 -8.20 -0.46 -8.47
CA THR A 226 -8.31 0.21 -7.16
C THR A 226 -9.45 -0.40 -6.35
N VAL A 227 -9.14 -1.03 -5.20
CA VAL A 227 -10.10 -1.62 -4.26
C VAL A 227 -10.45 -0.59 -3.17
N GLY A 228 -11.68 -0.10 -3.18
CA GLY A 228 -12.04 1.13 -2.44
C GLY A 228 -11.47 2.37 -3.12
N LYS A 229 -11.93 3.58 -2.76
CA LYS A 229 -11.54 4.80 -3.51
C LYS A 229 -10.01 5.08 -3.53
N LYS A 230 -9.19 4.43 -2.69
CA LYS A 230 -7.74 4.66 -2.57
C LYS A 230 -6.82 3.43 -2.26
N THR A 231 -7.28 2.16 -2.33
CA THR A 231 -6.38 0.98 -2.16
C THR A 231 -6.10 0.33 -3.52
N PHE A 232 -4.93 -0.28 -3.77
CA PHE A 232 -4.53 -0.70 -5.12
C PHE A 232 -4.27 -2.21 -5.26
N GLY A 233 -4.79 -2.78 -6.34
CA GLY A 233 -4.35 -4.03 -6.96
C GLY A 233 -3.65 -3.72 -8.29
N ALA A 234 -2.71 -4.56 -8.71
CA ALA A 234 -2.06 -4.45 -10.01
C ALA A 234 -2.27 -5.73 -10.82
N SER A 235 -2.60 -5.56 -12.10
CA SER A 235 -2.77 -6.64 -13.06
C SER A 235 -1.85 -6.44 -14.25
N PHE A 236 -1.26 -7.54 -14.72
CA PHE A 236 -0.31 -7.57 -15.84
C PHE A 236 -0.94 -8.24 -17.05
N TYR A 237 -0.74 -7.66 -18.23
CA TYR A 237 -1.14 -8.28 -19.48
C TYR A 237 0.08 -8.90 -20.16
N THR A 238 0.03 -10.21 -20.42
CA THR A 238 0.96 -10.87 -21.33
C THR A 238 0.24 -11.08 -22.67
N GLN A 239 0.58 -10.28 -23.68
CA GLN A 239 0.13 -10.55 -25.04
C GLN A 239 0.96 -11.71 -25.60
N GLU A 240 0.33 -12.84 -25.93
CA GLU A 240 0.91 -13.82 -26.86
C GLU A 240 0.70 -13.32 -28.29
N SER A 241 1.68 -13.56 -29.18
CA SER A 241 1.60 -13.15 -30.58
C SER A 241 0.32 -13.70 -31.23
N PRO A 242 -0.40 -12.92 -32.06
CA PRO A 242 -1.71 -13.31 -32.53
C PRO A 242 -1.59 -14.47 -33.53
N LYS A 243 -2.11 -15.64 -33.14
CA LYS A 243 -2.61 -16.63 -34.09
C LYS A 243 -4.14 -16.62 -34.02
N SER A 244 -4.75 -15.93 -34.98
CA SER A 244 -6.18 -15.86 -35.33
C SER A 244 -7.13 -15.01 -34.45
N GLU A 245 -8.00 -14.25 -35.13
CA GLU A 245 -8.87 -13.19 -34.60
C GLU A 245 -10.18 -13.66 -33.94
N SER A 246 -10.46 -14.97 -33.87
CA SER A 246 -11.81 -15.45 -33.51
C SER A 246 -12.00 -15.90 -32.05
N GLY A 247 -10.97 -15.88 -31.21
CA GLY A 247 -11.02 -16.44 -29.84
C GLY A 247 -11.22 -15.45 -28.69
N TRP A 248 -11.17 -14.13 -28.94
CA TRP A 248 -11.05 -13.10 -27.90
C TRP A 248 -12.30 -12.95 -27.00
N GLY A 249 -13.51 -13.09 -27.56
CA GLY A 249 -14.73 -12.61 -26.89
C GLY A 249 -15.33 -13.49 -25.79
N ASN A 250 -15.03 -14.80 -25.74
CA ASN A 250 -15.74 -15.72 -24.84
C ASN A 250 -14.94 -16.13 -23.60
N MET A 251 -13.61 -16.11 -23.63
CA MET A 251 -12.78 -16.60 -22.51
C MET A 251 -12.53 -15.55 -21.41
N GLN A 252 -12.69 -14.26 -21.73
CA GLN A 252 -12.49 -13.14 -20.80
C GLN A 252 -13.71 -12.83 -19.93
N LYS A 253 -14.93 -13.16 -20.37
CA LYS A 253 -16.17 -12.92 -19.60
C LYS A 253 -16.28 -13.75 -18.34
N GLU A 254 -15.83 -15.02 -18.38
CA GLU A 254 -15.98 -15.94 -17.24
C GLU A 254 -14.99 -15.63 -16.10
N LYS A 255 -13.75 -15.22 -16.39
CA LYS A 255 -12.72 -14.97 -15.36
C LYS A 255 -12.83 -13.61 -14.64
N LEU A 256 -13.38 -12.59 -15.30
CA LEU A 256 -13.64 -11.28 -14.69
C LEU A 256 -14.90 -11.27 -13.80
N GLN A 257 -15.84 -12.21 -14.00
CA GLN A 257 -17.02 -12.35 -13.14
C GLN A 257 -16.70 -12.99 -11.78
N GLU A 258 -15.70 -13.87 -11.71
CA GLU A 258 -15.27 -14.50 -10.43
C GLU A 258 -14.58 -13.51 -9.47
N GLU A 259 -13.83 -12.53 -9.96
CA GLU A 259 -13.22 -11.48 -9.09
C GLU A 259 -14.23 -10.47 -8.53
N VAL A 260 -15.43 -10.37 -9.11
CA VAL A 260 -16.48 -9.41 -8.70
C VAL A 260 -17.49 -10.02 -7.72
N ALA A 261 -17.53 -11.35 -7.59
CA ALA A 261 -18.58 -12.07 -6.86
C ALA A 261 -18.07 -12.71 -5.55
N ASP A 262 -17.68 -11.92 -4.57
CA ASP A 262 -17.57 -12.40 -3.18
C ASP A 262 -18.94 -12.22 -2.48
N ARG A 263 -19.74 -13.29 -2.42
CA ARG A 263 -20.96 -13.39 -1.59
C ARG A 263 -20.71 -14.40 -0.46
N PRO A 264 -21.31 -14.21 0.74
CA PRO A 264 -21.10 -15.07 1.90
C PRO A 264 -21.72 -16.47 1.71
N PRO A 265 -21.37 -17.46 2.57
CA PRO A 265 -21.25 -18.85 2.13
C PRO A 265 -22.58 -19.62 2.18
N GLU A 266 -22.82 -20.42 1.13
CA GLU A 266 -23.56 -21.68 1.24
C GLU A 266 -22.71 -22.82 0.65
N GLN A 267 -22.85 -24.00 1.26
CA GLN A 267 -22.00 -25.17 1.17
C GLN A 267 -22.27 -26.05 -0.09
N PRO A 268 -21.51 -27.15 -0.33
CA PRO A 268 -20.79 -27.38 -1.59
C PRO A 268 -21.48 -28.36 -2.55
N THR A 269 -21.23 -28.22 -3.85
CA THR A 269 -21.37 -29.34 -4.80
C THR A 269 -20.33 -29.31 -5.92
N GLY A 270 -19.68 -30.46 -6.14
CA GLY A 270 -19.38 -30.98 -7.48
C GLY A 270 -18.05 -30.59 -8.13
N HIS A 271 -17.10 -31.52 -8.12
CA HIS A 271 -15.94 -31.53 -9.02
C HIS A 271 -16.34 -31.47 -10.50
N GLN A 272 -15.76 -30.53 -11.25
CA GLN A 272 -15.34 -30.75 -12.65
C GLN A 272 -14.03 -30.02 -12.93
N SER A 273 -13.07 -30.79 -13.44
CA SER A 273 -11.74 -30.38 -13.88
C SER A 273 -11.76 -30.06 -15.37
N LEU A 274 -11.11 -28.95 -15.81
CA LEU A 274 -10.69 -28.64 -17.20
C LEU A 274 -9.83 -27.34 -17.22
N PRO A 275 -9.05 -27.04 -18.30
CA PRO A 275 -7.60 -27.10 -18.30
C PRO A 275 -6.86 -25.75 -18.14
N THR A 276 -5.57 -25.88 -17.85
CA THR A 276 -4.56 -24.85 -17.57
C THR A 276 -4.19 -23.98 -18.77
N GLY A 277 -4.18 -22.66 -18.57
CA GLY A 277 -3.61 -21.67 -19.49
C GLY A 277 -3.80 -20.24 -18.99
N HIS A 278 -2.70 -19.50 -18.86
CA HIS A 278 -2.50 -18.13 -18.33
C HIS A 278 -2.20 -18.00 -16.82
N HIS A 279 -0.98 -17.54 -16.51
CA HIS A 279 -0.57 -17.14 -15.17
C HIS A 279 -0.86 -15.64 -14.97
N TYR A 280 -1.97 -15.34 -14.31
CA TYR A 280 -2.23 -14.01 -13.74
C TYR A 280 -1.60 -13.96 -12.34
N TRP A 281 -0.85 -12.88 -12.06
CA TRP A 281 -0.30 -12.62 -10.72
C TRP A 281 -1.00 -11.40 -10.13
N PRO A 282 -2.10 -11.56 -9.37
CA PRO A 282 -2.70 -10.46 -8.65
C PRO A 282 -1.73 -10.00 -7.55
N MET A 283 -1.32 -8.73 -7.57
CA MET A 283 -0.51 -8.15 -6.50
C MET A 283 -1.33 -7.12 -5.71
N THR A 284 -1.62 -7.44 -4.45
CA THR A 284 -2.31 -6.56 -3.51
C THR A 284 -1.30 -5.68 -2.78
N THR A 285 -1.47 -4.36 -2.83
CA THR A 285 -0.59 -3.43 -2.10
C THR A 285 -1.29 -2.88 -0.85
N ILE A 286 -0.66 -3.06 0.31
CA ILE A 286 -1.07 -2.45 1.59
C ILE A 286 0.00 -1.43 1.99
N SER A 287 -0.40 -0.17 2.16
CA SER A 287 0.52 0.91 2.55
C SER A 287 0.82 0.92 4.04
N GLY A 288 2.09 1.06 4.41
CA GLY A 288 2.53 1.58 5.70
C GLY A 288 4.04 1.86 5.64
N ARG A 289 4.62 2.47 6.68
CA ARG A 289 6.01 2.96 6.68
C ARG A 289 7.00 1.91 7.22
N SER A 290 8.17 1.79 6.56
CA SER A 290 9.40 1.01 6.87
C SER A 290 9.25 -0.44 7.39
N SER A 291 10.03 -1.37 6.82
CA SER A 291 9.86 -2.82 7.02
C SER A 291 9.99 -3.30 8.47
N LEU A 292 10.98 -2.79 9.23
CA LEU A 292 11.21 -3.21 10.62
C LEU A 292 10.24 -2.52 11.62
N SER A 293 9.76 -1.32 11.29
CA SER A 293 8.72 -0.58 12.03
C SER A 293 7.34 -1.24 11.92
N MET A 294 6.91 -1.53 10.69
CA MET A 294 5.66 -2.25 10.40
C MET A 294 5.61 -3.63 11.04
N PHE A 295 6.76 -4.29 11.09
CA PHE A 295 6.90 -5.62 11.67
C PHE A 295 6.58 -5.63 13.16
N LEU A 296 7.28 -4.82 13.96
CA LEU A 296 7.06 -4.83 15.40
C LEU A 296 5.73 -4.14 15.80
N ARG A 297 5.20 -3.24 14.94
CA ARG A 297 3.79 -2.78 14.97
C ARG A 297 2.79 -3.90 14.99
N TRP A 298 3.06 -4.93 14.22
CA TRP A 298 2.14 -6.05 14.06
C TRP A 298 2.37 -7.10 15.16
N VAL A 299 3.62 -7.50 15.45
CA VAL A 299 3.94 -8.54 16.45
C VAL A 299 3.47 -8.21 17.87
N TYR A 300 3.57 -6.96 18.31
CA TYR A 300 3.07 -6.60 19.64
C TYR A 300 1.54 -6.41 19.66
N SER A 301 0.90 -6.13 18.51
CA SER A 301 -0.56 -5.94 18.46
C SER A 301 -1.32 -7.25 18.56
N ILE A 302 -0.66 -8.37 18.23
CA ILE A 302 -1.21 -9.73 18.30
C ILE A 302 -0.84 -10.48 19.59
N GLY A 303 -0.07 -9.87 20.49
CA GLY A 303 0.26 -10.40 21.81
C GLY A 303 0.81 -11.83 21.78
N LEU A 304 2.12 -11.99 21.55
CA LEU A 304 2.76 -13.30 21.73
C LEU A 304 2.76 -13.68 23.21
N GLY A 305 1.77 -14.49 23.63
CA GLY A 305 1.83 -15.20 24.90
C GLY A 305 2.93 -16.26 24.88
N PRO A 306 3.46 -16.69 26.06
CA PRO A 306 4.63 -17.57 26.18
C PRO A 306 4.47 -19.01 25.62
N LYS A 307 3.40 -19.31 24.87
CA LYS A 307 3.13 -20.60 24.21
C LYS A 307 2.53 -20.49 22.80
N GLY A 308 2.65 -19.35 22.11
CA GLY A 308 2.24 -19.26 20.69
C GLY A 308 0.73 -19.33 20.43
N HIS A 309 -0.11 -19.01 21.42
CA HIS A 309 -1.56 -18.82 21.22
C HIS A 309 -1.88 -17.34 21.01
N LEU A 310 -2.49 -17.02 19.87
CA LEU A 310 -3.10 -15.72 19.56
C LEU A 310 -4.17 -15.39 20.61
N LYS A 311 -4.00 -14.29 21.36
CA LYS A 311 -5.09 -13.69 22.13
C LYS A 311 -5.40 -12.32 21.52
N PHE A 312 -6.59 -12.20 20.94
CA PHE A 312 -7.15 -10.88 20.63
C PHE A 312 -7.36 -10.11 21.93
N VAL A 313 -6.74 -8.94 22.07
CA VAL A 313 -7.10 -7.98 23.11
C VAL A 313 -8.37 -7.28 22.65
N GLU A 314 -9.51 -7.78 23.13
CA GLU A 314 -10.81 -7.15 22.94
C GLU A 314 -10.82 -5.79 23.66
N ARG A 315 -10.99 -4.69 22.92
CA ARG A 315 -11.30 -3.37 23.50
C ARG A 315 -12.70 -3.44 24.11
N ARG A 316 -12.80 -3.65 25.43
CA ARG A 316 -14.03 -3.28 26.16
C ARG A 316 -14.11 -1.75 26.22
N SER A 317 -15.16 -1.21 25.62
CA SER A 317 -15.62 0.16 25.84
C SER A 317 -15.96 0.31 27.32
N TYR A 318 -15.15 1.05 28.09
CA TYR A 318 -15.51 1.47 29.44
C TYR A 318 -16.43 2.70 29.32
N GLY A 319 -17.71 2.42 29.11
CA GLY A 319 -18.80 3.37 29.26
C GLY A 319 -19.57 3.10 30.54
N GLN A 320 -19.56 4.08 31.43
CA GLN A 320 -20.40 4.28 32.61
C GLN A 320 -20.09 3.48 33.88
N ASN A 321 -19.50 4.20 34.84
CA ASN A 321 -19.90 4.14 36.26
C ASN A 321 -19.46 5.43 36.95
N LYS A 322 -20.44 6.19 37.47
CA LYS A 322 -20.39 6.99 38.71
C LYS A 322 -21.66 7.84 38.85
N PRO A 323 -22.12 8.13 40.08
CA PRO A 323 -22.15 7.29 41.29
C PRO A 323 -23.47 6.51 41.43
#